data_AF-A0A7C1FH87-F1
#
_entry.id   AF-A0A7C1FH87-F1
#
_cell.length_a   1.000
_cell.length_b   1.000
_cell.length_c   1.000
_cell.angle_alpha   90.00
_cell.angle_beta   90.00
_cell.angle_gamma   90.00
#
_symmetry.space_group_name_H-M   'P 1'
#
loop_
_entity.id
_entity.type
_entity.pdbx_description
1 polymer ?
#
loop_
_entity_poly.entity_id
_entity_poly.type
_entity_poly.pdbx_seq_one_letter_code
_entity_poly.pdbx_strand_id
1 'polypeptide(L)'
;MLNFDQIPILDHHAHPFLRRAATDDPARFQRWFTESTDPIIHQRYVPSLLVFRTAIRWLAELLECDPTVEAILAARARYSEAEYTARLFTDVNIGMVLCDYGYGSADAYDHAGMQALLPCPVLPILRLERLAEEMITAEPTFERM
;
A
#
# COMPACT_ATOMS: atom_id res chain seq x y z
N MET A 1 -25.51 14.83 -12.86
CA MET A 1 -24.74 13.78 -12.16
C MET A 1 -24.03 14.44 -10.99
N LEU A 2 -23.97 13.81 -9.82
CA LEU A 2 -23.24 14.35 -8.67
C LEU A 2 -21.74 14.24 -8.93
N ASN A 3 -20.97 15.28 -8.58
CA ASN A 3 -19.50 15.29 -8.62
C ASN A 3 -19.00 15.27 -7.17
N PHE A 4 -18.11 14.33 -6.85
CA PHE A 4 -17.52 14.17 -5.52
C PHE A 4 -16.00 14.39 -5.53
N ASP A 5 -15.41 14.78 -6.66
CA ASP A 5 -13.96 14.88 -6.86
C ASP A 5 -13.32 15.90 -5.91
N GLN A 6 -14.09 16.92 -5.50
CA GLN A 6 -13.63 17.96 -4.56
C GLN A 6 -13.71 17.55 -3.09
N ILE A 7 -14.31 16.39 -2.76
CA ILE A 7 -14.40 15.91 -1.38
C ILE A 7 -13.13 15.09 -1.09
N PRO A 8 -12.26 15.52 -0.16
CA PRO A 8 -11.07 14.76 0.17
C PRO A 8 -11.41 13.40 0.76
N ILE A 9 -10.71 12.36 0.31
CA ILE A 9 -10.84 11.01 0.82
C ILE A 9 -10.09 10.91 2.15
N LEU A 10 -10.79 10.42 3.17
CA LEU A 10 -10.18 9.85 4.37
C LEU A 10 -10.03 8.34 4.13
N ASP A 11 -8.80 7.88 3.90
CA ASP A 11 -8.52 6.45 3.91
C ASP A 11 -8.49 5.98 5.37
N HIS A 12 -9.63 5.48 5.83
CA HIS A 12 -9.83 5.17 7.25
C HIS A 12 -9.17 3.85 7.69
N HIS A 13 -8.59 3.09 6.77
CA HIS A 13 -7.84 1.87 7.10
C HIS A 13 -6.87 1.48 5.98
N ALA A 14 -5.59 1.80 6.19
CA ALA A 14 -4.49 1.41 5.31
C ALA A 14 -3.40 0.67 6.08
N HIS A 15 -2.41 0.19 5.33
CA HIS A 15 -1.19 -0.42 5.87
C HIS A 15 0.06 0.36 5.43
N PRO A 16 1.19 0.19 6.14
CA PRO A 16 2.39 0.92 5.82
C PRO A 16 2.95 0.49 4.47
N PHE A 17 3.44 1.46 3.70
CA PHE A 17 4.04 1.16 2.41
C PHE A 17 5.32 0.36 2.58
N LEU A 18 5.62 -0.49 1.61
CA LEU A 18 6.91 -1.15 1.50
C LEU A 18 7.91 -0.21 0.86
N ARG A 19 9.21 -0.40 1.13
CA ARG A 19 10.25 0.28 0.36
C ARG A 19 10.17 -0.13 -1.12
N ARG A 20 10.57 0.76 -2.02
CA ARG A 20 10.52 0.55 -3.49
C ARG A 20 11.10 -0.79 -3.93
N ALA A 21 12.19 -1.25 -3.30
CA ALA A 21 12.86 -2.52 -3.59
C ALA A 21 11.97 -3.77 -3.42
N ALA A 22 10.82 -3.66 -2.74
CA ALA A 22 9.83 -4.73 -2.65
C ALA A 22 8.95 -4.85 -3.90
N THR A 23 9.05 -3.90 -4.84
CA THR A 23 8.13 -3.72 -5.98
C THR A 23 8.83 -3.32 -7.29
N ASP A 24 10.16 -3.35 -7.34
CA ASP A 24 10.98 -2.87 -8.46
C ASP A 24 11.26 -3.94 -9.54
N ASP A 25 10.80 -5.16 -9.30
CA ASP A 25 10.85 -6.30 -10.23
C ASP A 25 9.41 -6.71 -10.64
N PRO A 26 9.17 -7.10 -11.90
CA PRO A 26 7.83 -7.48 -12.36
C PRO A 26 7.16 -8.60 -11.57
N ALA A 27 7.89 -9.66 -11.20
CA ALA A 27 7.31 -10.78 -10.44
C ALA A 27 6.96 -10.35 -9.02
N ARG A 28 7.82 -9.55 -8.38
CA ARG A 28 7.53 -8.95 -7.08
C ARG A 28 6.34 -7.98 -7.15
N PHE A 29 6.27 -7.15 -8.17
CA PHE A 29 5.16 -6.21 -8.37
C PHE A 29 3.81 -6.94 -8.48
N GLN A 30 3.76 -8.01 -9.30
CA GLN A 30 2.54 -8.81 -9.49
C GLN A 30 2.03 -9.43 -8.19
N ARG A 31 2.91 -9.89 -7.30
CA ARG A 31 2.51 -10.59 -6.07
C ARG A 31 1.59 -9.76 -5.16
N TRP A 32 1.64 -8.43 -5.27
CA TRP A 32 0.89 -7.50 -4.42
C TRP A 32 -0.57 -7.27 -4.86
N PHE A 33 -1.03 -7.97 -5.89
CA PHE A 33 -2.42 -7.89 -6.37
C PHE A 33 -3.30 -9.07 -5.89
N THR A 34 -2.83 -9.83 -4.90
CA THR A 34 -3.56 -10.95 -4.28
C THR A 34 -3.05 -11.22 -2.86
N GLU A 35 -3.92 -11.73 -1.99
CA GLU A 35 -3.55 -12.22 -0.65
C GLU A 35 -2.97 -13.65 -0.66
N SER A 36 -3.01 -14.33 -1.81
CA SER A 36 -2.41 -15.66 -1.92
C SER A 36 -0.90 -15.60 -1.69
N THR A 37 -0.35 -16.56 -0.96
CA THR A 37 1.11 -16.74 -0.83
C THR A 37 1.67 -17.79 -1.79
N ASP A 38 0.80 -18.48 -2.54
CA ASP A 38 1.18 -19.52 -3.50
C ASP A 38 1.87 -18.92 -4.74
N PRO A 39 3.15 -19.30 -5.03
CA PRO A 39 3.88 -18.81 -6.20
C PRO A 39 3.20 -19.12 -7.54
N ILE A 40 2.44 -20.21 -7.64
CA ILE A 40 1.69 -20.57 -8.85
C ILE A 40 0.56 -19.57 -9.07
N ILE A 41 -0.11 -19.13 -8.01
CA ILE A 41 -1.13 -18.08 -8.07
C ILE A 41 -0.53 -16.78 -8.58
N HIS A 42 0.62 -16.37 -8.04
CA HIS A 42 1.33 -15.16 -8.48
C HIS A 42 1.67 -15.20 -9.96
N GLN A 43 2.35 -16.26 -10.42
CA GLN A 43 2.88 -16.31 -11.77
C GLN A 43 1.80 -16.52 -12.83
N ARG A 44 0.79 -17.36 -12.54
CA ARG A 44 -0.16 -17.81 -13.56
C ARG A 44 -1.49 -17.07 -13.52
N TYR A 45 -1.98 -16.74 -12.33
CA TYR A 45 -3.38 -16.34 -12.17
C TYR A 45 -3.54 -14.85 -11.86
N VAL A 46 -2.58 -14.19 -11.19
CA VAL A 46 -2.62 -12.73 -10.97
C VAL A 46 -2.86 -11.94 -12.26
N PRO A 47 -2.18 -12.20 -13.40
CA PRO A 47 -2.42 -11.46 -14.64
C PRO A 47 -3.85 -11.59 -15.20
N SER A 48 -4.61 -12.58 -14.74
CA SER A 48 -6.01 -12.78 -15.11
C SER A 48 -7.01 -12.09 -14.17
N LEU A 49 -6.56 -11.60 -13.01
CA LEU A 49 -7.43 -10.93 -12.04
C LEU A 49 -7.88 -9.57 -12.55
N LEU A 50 -9.15 -9.24 -12.27
CA LEU A 50 -9.73 -7.95 -12.62
C LEU A 50 -8.99 -6.78 -11.95
N VAL A 51 -8.62 -6.93 -10.68
CA VAL A 51 -7.89 -5.90 -9.92
C VAL A 51 -6.53 -5.62 -10.55
N PHE A 52 -5.79 -6.65 -10.95
CA PHE A 52 -4.50 -6.50 -11.62
C PHE A 52 -4.66 -5.76 -12.95
N ARG A 53 -5.53 -6.25 -13.83
CA ARG A 53 -5.76 -5.64 -15.16
C ARG A 53 -6.23 -4.19 -15.06
N THR A 54 -7.07 -3.89 -14.08
CA THR A 54 -7.58 -2.54 -13.83
C THR A 54 -6.46 -1.62 -13.36
N ALA A 55 -5.67 -2.06 -12.39
CA ALA A 55 -4.55 -1.28 -11.88
C ALA A 55 -3.46 -1.04 -12.93
N ILE A 56 -3.11 -2.05 -13.74
CA ILE A 56 -2.14 -1.87 -14.83
C ILE A 56 -2.62 -0.81 -15.82
N ARG A 57 -3.89 -0.84 -16.21
CA ARG A 57 -4.46 0.19 -17.09
C ARG A 57 -4.40 1.59 -16.45
N TRP A 58 -4.89 1.75 -15.22
CA TRP A 58 -4.91 3.05 -14.54
C TRP A 58 -3.50 3.59 -14.25
N LEU A 59 -2.57 2.74 -13.86
CA LEU A 59 -1.18 3.13 -13.66
C LEU A 59 -0.51 3.55 -14.96
N ALA A 60 -0.81 2.87 -16.07
CA ALA A 60 -0.29 3.22 -17.39
C ALA A 60 -0.87 4.54 -17.91
N GLU A 61 -2.18 4.78 -17.69
CA GLU A 61 -2.83 6.07 -17.95
C GLU A 61 -2.19 7.19 -17.12
N LEU A 62 -2.02 6.98 -15.81
CA LEU A 62 -1.35 7.95 -14.94
C LEU A 62 0.09 8.19 -15.38
N LEU A 63 0.87 7.16 -15.68
CA LEU A 63 2.29 7.27 -16.01
C LEU A 63 2.57 7.60 -17.48
N GLU A 64 1.52 7.70 -18.31
CA GLU A 64 1.61 7.95 -19.75
C GLU A 64 2.55 6.96 -20.45
N CYS A 65 2.33 5.67 -20.22
CA CYS A 65 3.13 4.58 -20.78
C CYS A 65 2.27 3.41 -21.28
N ASP A 66 2.90 2.40 -21.88
CA ASP A 66 2.19 1.19 -22.30
C ASP A 66 1.63 0.42 -21.08
N PRO A 67 0.44 -0.22 -21.19
CA PRO A 67 -0.19 -0.96 -20.10
C PRO A 67 0.46 -2.33 -19.87
N THR A 68 1.76 -2.31 -19.54
CA THR A 68 2.59 -3.47 -19.18
C THR A 68 3.31 -3.18 -17.87
N VAL A 69 3.63 -4.22 -17.10
CA VAL A 69 4.33 -4.07 -15.82
C VAL A 69 5.70 -3.43 -16.04
N GLU A 70 6.40 -3.85 -17.08
CA GLU A 70 7.74 -3.39 -17.43
C GLU A 70 7.75 -1.89 -17.76
N ALA A 71 6.80 -1.42 -18.58
CA ALA A 71 6.69 -0.01 -18.92
C ALA A 71 6.32 0.84 -17.69
N ILE A 72 5.40 0.35 -16.85
CA ILE A 72 5.01 1.02 -15.59
C ILE A 72 6.21 1.15 -14.65
N LEU A 73 6.99 0.08 -14.44
CA LEU A 73 8.16 0.12 -13.58
C LEU A 73 9.25 1.05 -14.14
N ALA A 74 9.47 1.03 -15.46
CA ALA A 74 10.41 1.94 -16.11
C ALA A 74 9.98 3.41 -16.02
N ALA A 75 8.68 3.70 -16.15
CA ALA A 75 8.15 5.05 -16.00
C ALA A 75 8.19 5.52 -14.53
N ARG A 76 7.79 4.67 -13.58
CA ARG A 76 7.86 4.93 -12.13
C ARG A 76 9.29 5.23 -11.67
N ALA A 77 10.29 4.56 -12.25
CA ALA A 77 11.70 4.77 -11.90
C ALA A 77 12.22 6.18 -12.19
N ARG A 78 11.53 6.97 -13.01
CA ARG A 78 11.88 8.37 -13.32
C ARG A 78 11.54 9.36 -12.20
N TYR A 79 10.78 8.93 -11.21
CA TYR A 79 10.34 9.73 -10.07
C TYR A 79 11.02 9.24 -8.79
N SER A 80 11.32 10.14 -7.86
CA SER A 80 11.58 9.75 -6.47
C SER A 80 10.34 9.11 -5.82
N GLU A 81 10.50 8.44 -4.68
CA GLU A 81 9.34 7.84 -3.98
C GLU A 81 8.34 8.91 -3.51
N ALA A 82 8.85 10.05 -3.05
CA ALA A 82 8.01 11.17 -2.60
C ALA A 82 7.22 11.79 -3.77
N GLU A 83 7.86 12.05 -4.91
CA GLU A 83 7.17 12.59 -6.09
C GLU A 83 6.10 11.64 -6.62
N TYR A 84 6.41 10.34 -6.69
CA TYR A 84 5.46 9.34 -7.16
C TYR A 84 4.26 9.19 -6.21
N THR A 85 4.52 9.15 -4.91
CA THR A 85 3.46 9.08 -3.88
C THR A 85 2.59 10.33 -3.90
N ALA A 86 3.19 11.52 -3.98
CA ALA A 86 2.46 12.78 -4.03
C ALA A 86 1.52 12.85 -5.25
N ARG A 87 1.99 12.36 -6.40
CA ARG A 87 1.19 12.29 -7.63
C ARG A 87 -0.01 11.36 -7.48
N LEU A 88 0.18 10.15 -6.96
CA LEU A 88 -0.90 9.20 -6.70
C LEU A 88 -1.96 9.77 -5.75
N PHE A 89 -1.53 10.36 -4.63
CA PHE A 89 -2.44 10.88 -3.60
C PHE A 89 -3.23 12.10 -4.08
N THR A 90 -2.57 12.97 -4.86
CA THR A 90 -3.19 14.18 -5.39
C THR A 90 -4.21 13.87 -6.48
N ASP A 91 -3.95 12.87 -7.32
CA ASP A 91 -4.84 12.44 -8.40
C ASP A 91 -6.23 12.02 -7.89
N VAL A 92 -6.27 11.35 -6.74
CA VAL A 92 -7.52 10.86 -6.12
C VAL A 92 -7.96 11.68 -4.89
N ASN A 93 -7.34 12.84 -4.63
CA ASN A 93 -7.68 13.74 -3.52
C ASN A 93 -7.70 13.05 -2.13
N ILE A 94 -6.70 12.20 -1.82
CA ILE A 94 -6.57 11.63 -0.47
C ILE A 94 -6.04 12.70 0.48
N GLY A 95 -6.87 13.09 1.45
CA GLY A 95 -6.56 14.14 2.41
C GLY A 95 -6.01 13.65 3.74
N MET A 96 -6.16 12.36 4.06
CA MET A 96 -5.71 11.77 5.33
C MET A 96 -5.71 10.24 5.28
N VAL A 97 -4.78 9.62 6.02
CA VAL A 97 -4.68 8.16 6.15
C VAL A 97 -4.67 7.73 7.62
N LEU A 98 -5.49 6.75 7.98
CA LEU A 98 -5.39 6.01 9.23
C LEU A 98 -4.70 4.67 8.95
N CYS A 99 -3.53 4.45 9.54
CA CYS A 99 -2.63 3.36 9.18
C CYS A 99 -2.47 2.35 10.33
N ASP A 100 -2.79 1.09 10.07
CA ASP A 100 -2.52 -0.03 10.98
C ASP A 100 -1.09 -0.55 10.78
N TYR A 101 -0.20 -0.19 11.72
CA TYR A 101 1.19 -0.66 11.77
C TYR A 101 1.35 -2.04 12.46
N GLY A 102 0.25 -2.64 12.93
CA GLY A 102 0.23 -3.99 13.50
C GLY A 102 0.29 -5.10 12.44
N TYR A 103 0.26 -4.75 11.16
CA TYR A 103 0.47 -5.64 10.02
C TYR A 103 1.63 -5.15 9.15
N GLY A 104 2.48 -6.07 8.70
CA GLY A 104 3.57 -5.76 7.79
C GLY A 104 4.85 -6.53 8.11
N SER A 105 5.95 -6.06 7.52
CA SER A 105 7.29 -6.61 7.72
C SER A 105 8.26 -5.50 8.12
N ALA A 106 9.46 -5.87 8.57
CA ALA A 106 10.52 -4.90 8.87
C ALA A 106 10.95 -4.04 7.66
N ASP A 107 10.58 -4.46 6.44
CA ASP A 107 10.85 -3.73 5.21
C ASP A 107 9.81 -2.64 4.91
N ALA A 108 8.79 -2.46 5.76
CA ALA A 108 7.80 -1.41 5.64
C ALA A 108 8.29 -0.09 6.27
N TYR A 109 7.68 1.03 5.88
CA TYR A 109 7.86 2.29 6.59
C TYR A 109 7.24 2.21 7.99
N ASP A 110 7.92 2.79 8.97
CA ASP A 110 7.31 3.08 10.27
C ASP A 110 6.44 4.34 10.20
N HIS A 111 5.83 4.72 11.32
CA HIS A 111 4.94 5.88 11.35
C HIS A 111 5.65 7.18 10.94
N ALA A 112 6.86 7.42 11.44
CA ALA A 112 7.64 8.60 11.09
C ALA A 112 7.98 8.61 9.59
N GLY A 113 8.35 7.46 9.03
CA GLY A 113 8.64 7.30 7.61
C GLY A 113 7.43 7.53 6.72
N MET A 114 6.26 7.00 7.08
CA MET A 114 5.00 7.28 6.36
C MET A 114 4.64 8.76 6.43
N GLN A 115 4.74 9.38 7.62
CA GLN A 115 4.41 10.79 7.82
C GLN A 115 5.34 11.74 7.03
N ALA A 116 6.60 11.34 6.82
CA ALA A 116 7.56 12.09 6.00
C ALA A 116 7.36 11.88 4.49
N LEU A 117 6.82 10.72 4.08
CA LEU A 117 6.64 10.34 2.68
C LEU A 117 5.33 10.86 2.08
N LEU A 118 4.22 10.77 2.83
CA LEU A 118 2.90 11.09 2.33
C LEU A 118 2.64 12.60 2.33
N PRO A 119 1.92 13.14 1.33
CA PRO A 119 1.61 14.57 1.25
C PRO A 119 0.46 15.00 2.19
N CYS A 120 0.03 14.14 3.11
CA CYS A 120 -1.11 14.34 3.99
C CYS A 120 -0.83 13.82 5.42
N PRO A 121 -1.65 14.18 6.41
CA PRO A 121 -1.57 13.59 7.74
C PRO A 121 -1.75 12.07 7.71
N VAL A 122 -0.94 11.37 8.50
CA VAL A 122 -1.05 9.93 8.73
C VAL A 122 -1.23 9.74 10.23
N LEU A 123 -2.25 9.01 10.67
CA LEU A 123 -2.43 8.68 12.09
C LEU A 123 -2.40 7.16 12.31
N PRO A 124 -1.86 6.68 13.44
CA PRO A 124 -1.81 5.25 13.73
C PRO A 124 -3.18 4.69 14.16
N ILE A 125 -3.45 3.44 13.78
CA ILE A 125 -4.50 2.59 14.33
C ILE A 125 -3.87 1.61 15.32
N LEU A 126 -4.48 1.44 16.48
CA LEU A 126 -4.08 0.42 17.45
C LEU A 126 -4.69 -0.93 17.07
N ARG A 127 -3.85 -1.90 16.70
CA ARG A 127 -4.28 -3.29 16.50
C ARG A 127 -4.32 -4.05 17.82
N LEU A 128 -5.53 -4.33 18.28
CA LEU A 128 -5.77 -4.93 19.59
C LEU A 128 -5.12 -6.32 19.73
N GLU A 129 -5.05 -7.11 18.67
CA GLU A 129 -4.44 -8.44 18.71
C GLU A 129 -2.93 -8.36 19.00
N ARG A 130 -2.23 -7.34 18.47
CA ARG A 130 -0.80 -7.13 18.75
C ARG A 130 -0.57 -6.75 20.20
N LEU A 131 -1.42 -5.88 20.74
CA LEU A 131 -1.39 -5.53 22.16
C LEU A 131 -1.69 -6.76 23.03
N ALA A 132 -2.68 -7.57 22.66
CA ALA A 132 -3.02 -8.79 23.37
C ALA A 132 -1.86 -9.80 23.34
N GLU A 133 -1.17 -9.99 22.22
CA GLU A 133 0.03 -10.84 22.11
C GLU A 133 1.13 -10.40 23.09
N GLU A 134 1.38 -9.09 23.20
CA GLU A 134 2.34 -8.53 24.16
C GLU A 134 1.90 -8.83 25.61
N MET A 135 0.62 -8.60 25.93
CA MET A 135 0.07 -8.82 27.26
C MET A 135 0.08 -10.30 27.68
N ILE A 136 -0.22 -11.22 26.75
CA ILE A 136 -0.13 -12.68 26.98
C ILE A 136 1.28 -13.07 27.44
N THR A 137 2.31 -12.45 26.87
CA THR A 137 3.70 -12.75 27.23
C THR A 137 4.17 -12.05 28.50
N ALA A 138 3.59 -10.89 28.83
CA ALA A 138 4.00 -10.07 29.97
C ALA A 138 3.27 -10.44 31.28
N GLU A 139 2.04 -10.96 31.20
CA GLU A 139 1.19 -11.20 32.35
C GLU A 139 1.09 -12.70 32.69
N PRO A 140 1.19 -13.09 33.98
CA PRO A 140 1.25 -14.49 34.39
C PRO A 140 -0.12 -15.20 34.37
N THR A 141 -1.22 -14.45 34.25
CA THR A 141 -2.60 -14.93 34.38
C THR A 141 -3.54 -14.16 33.46
N PHE A 142 -4.61 -14.81 33.01
CA PHE A 142 -5.61 -14.19 32.14
C PHE A 142 -6.30 -12.97 32.78
N GLU A 143 -6.56 -12.98 34.09
CA GLU A 143 -7.22 -11.89 34.81
C GLU A 143 -6.38 -10.60 34.90
N ARG A 144 -5.10 -10.67 34.52
CA ARG A 144 -4.17 -9.54 34.52
C ARG A 144 -3.84 -9.03 33.12
N MET A 145 -4.22 -9.78 32.08
CA MET A 145 -4.30 -9.28 30.71
C MET A 145 -5.51 -8.35 30.57
#